data_AF-A0A841NLP1-F1
#
_entry.id   AF-A0A841NLP1-F1
#
_cell.length_a   1.000
_cell.length_b   1.000
_cell.length_c   1.000
_cell.angle_alpha   90.00
_cell.angle_beta   90.00
_cell.angle_gamma   90.00
#
_symmetry.space_group_name_H-M   'P 1'
#
loop_
_entity.id
_entity.type
_entity.pdbx_description
1 polymer ?
#
loop_
_entity_poly.entity_id
_entity_poly.type
_entity_poly.pdbx_seq_one_letter_code
_entity_poly.pdbx_strand_id
1 'polypeptide(L)' 'MKLMHQYNYLLYQNKEEIMKLLGQEFNFYPSDNWTYTLETGTFGKKTILFLFFENDKVSKIEIKKIYGKISTGL' A
#
# COMPACT_ATOMS: atom_id res chain seq x y z
N MET A 1 9.57 9.23 -7.48
CA MET A 1 10.39 9.55 -6.28
C MET A 1 9.66 10.42 -5.26
N LYS A 2 9.05 11.57 -5.60
CA LYS A 2 8.44 12.49 -4.61
C LYS A 2 7.42 11.83 -3.67
N LEU A 3 6.51 11.00 -4.20
CA LEU A 3 5.53 10.26 -3.40
C LEU A 3 6.17 9.24 -2.46
N MET A 4 7.17 8.49 -2.91
CA MET A 4 7.83 7.47 -2.08
C MET A 4 8.46 8.09 -0.83
N HIS A 5 9.16 9.22 -0.98
CA HIS A 5 9.75 9.93 0.16
C HIS A 5 8.73 10.37 1.20
N GLN A 6 7.48 10.68 0.80
CA GLN A 6 6.43 11.06 1.73
C GLN A 6 6.00 9.91 2.64
N TYR A 7 6.24 8.65 2.27
CA TYR A 7 5.84 7.47 3.06
C TYR A 7 7.02 6.75 3.71
N ASN A 8 8.26 7.23 3.54
CA ASN A 8 9.43 6.61 4.16
C ASN A 8 9.36 6.59 5.70
N TYR A 9 8.56 7.46 6.33
CA TYR A 9 8.34 7.44 7.78
C TYR A 9 7.64 6.16 8.27
N LEU A 10 7.03 5.39 7.36
CA LEU A 10 6.41 4.10 7.67
C LEU A 10 7.42 2.95 7.74
N LEU A 11 8.65 3.13 7.25
CA LEU A 11 9.68 2.09 7.33
C LEU A 11 9.95 1.73 8.79
N TYR A 12 10.10 0.42 9.04
CA TYR A 12 10.33 -0.18 10.36
C TYR A 12 9.21 -0.02 11.39
N GLN A 13 8.10 0.66 11.05
CA GLN A 13 6.90 0.66 11.87
C GLN A 13 6.29 -0.75 11.89
N ASN A 14 5.70 -1.13 13.02
CA ASN A 14 5.00 -2.39 13.16
C ASN A 14 3.54 -2.33 12.67
N LYS A 15 2.88 -3.48 12.53
CA LYS A 15 1.49 -3.54 12.03
C LYS A 15 0.50 -2.72 12.85
N GLU A 16 0.65 -2.66 14.18
CA GLU A 16 -0.23 -1.84 15.03
C GLU A 16 -0.03 -0.34 14.80
N GLU A 17 1.22 0.11 14.65
CA GLU A 17 1.56 1.51 14.32
C GLU A 17 0.99 1.89 12.95
N ILE A 18 1.14 1.02 11.96
CA ILE A 18 0.55 1.22 10.62
C ILE A 18 -0.97 1.34 10.72
N MET A 19 -1.65 0.48 11.49
CA MET A 19 -3.10 0.57 11.69
C MET A 19 -3.52 1.88 12.38
N LYS A 20 -2.73 2.40 13.32
CA LYS A 20 -3.01 3.68 13.97
C LYS A 20 -2.85 4.86 13.00
N LEU A 21 -1.89 4.78 12.08
CA LEU A 21 -1.57 5.85 11.12
C LEU A 21 -2.48 5.86 9.89
N LEU A 22 -2.81 4.68 9.34
CA LEU A 22 -3.50 4.52 8.06
C LEU A 22 -4.85 3.81 8.16
N GLY A 23 -5.19 3.25 9.32
CA GLY A 23 -6.34 2.36 9.48
C GLY A 23 -6.08 0.93 8.98
N GLN A 24 -7.08 0.09 9.14
CA GLN A 24 -7.00 -1.34 8.76
C GLN A 24 -7.35 -1.59 7.29
N GLU A 25 -8.24 -0.79 6.69
CA GLU A 25 -8.86 -1.07 5.38
C GLU A 25 -9.29 -2.55 5.23
N PHE A 26 -8.96 -3.20 4.11
CA PHE A 26 -9.22 -4.61 3.83
C PHE A 26 -8.01 -5.50 4.16
N ASN A 27 -7.04 -5.00 4.90
CA ASN A 27 -5.83 -5.75 5.21
C ASN A 27 -6.10 -6.80 6.29
N PHE A 28 -5.66 -8.03 6.01
CA PHE A 28 -5.71 -9.14 6.96
C PHE A 28 -4.46 -9.10 7.85
N TYR A 29 -4.63 -8.99 9.17
CA TYR A 29 -3.52 -8.73 10.09
C TYR A 29 -2.35 -9.74 9.96
N PRO A 30 -2.59 -11.06 9.85
CA PRO A 30 -1.52 -12.04 9.64
C PRO A 30 -0.80 -11.94 8.28
N SER A 31 -1.32 -11.21 7.29
CA SER A 31 -0.66 -11.04 5.98
C SER A 31 0.62 -10.21 6.10
N ASP A 32 1.66 -10.59 5.37
CA ASP A 32 2.90 -9.83 5.26
C ASP A 32 2.87 -8.78 4.14
N ASN A 33 1.76 -8.65 3.44
CA ASN A 33 1.58 -7.68 2.37
C ASN A 33 0.30 -6.91 2.60
N TRP A 34 0.40 -5.60 2.81
CA TRP A 34 -0.74 -4.71 2.92
C TRP A 34 -0.76 -3.69 1.80
N THR A 35 -1.97 -3.27 1.45
CA THR A 35 -2.19 -2.25 0.42
C THR A 35 -3.10 -1.16 0.92
N TYR A 36 -2.83 0.07 0.48
CA TYR A 36 -3.64 1.25 0.75
C TYR A 36 -3.86 2.04 -0.53
N THR A 37 -5.09 2.49 -0.76
CA THR A 37 -5.39 3.35 -1.92
C THR A 37 -5.07 4.80 -1.57
N LEU A 38 -3.98 5.34 -2.14
CA LEU A 38 -3.58 6.74 -1.89
C LEU A 38 -4.41 7.74 -2.69
N GLU A 39 -4.79 7.36 -3.92
CA GLU A 39 -5.52 8.23 -4.83
C GLU A 39 -6.36 7.38 -5.78
N THR A 40 -7.59 7.81 -6.04
CA THR A 40 -8.40 7.34 -7.16
C THR A 40 -8.54 8.48 -8.16
N GLY A 41 -7.88 8.35 -9.30
CA GLY A 41 -7.97 9.30 -10.40
C GLY A 41 -9.13 9.00 -11.35
N THR A 42 -9.24 9.81 -12.39
CA THR A 42 -10.22 9.58 -13.46
C THR A 42 -9.90 8.31 -14.26
N PHE A 43 -10.92 7.73 -14.89
CA PHE A 43 -10.80 6.56 -15.78
C PHE A 43 -10.26 5.29 -15.11
N GLY A 44 -10.60 5.06 -13.83
CA GLY A 44 -10.24 3.84 -13.10
C GLY A 44 -8.75 3.71 -12.76
N LYS A 45 -8.00 4.82 -12.84
CA LYS A 45 -6.61 4.88 -12.40
C LYS A 45 -6.57 4.95 -10.87
N LYS A 46 -5.78 4.09 -10.23
CA LYS A 46 -5.52 4.14 -8.79
C LYS A 46 -4.02 4.23 -8.52
N THR A 47 -3.63 5.01 -7.51
CA THR A 47 -2.29 4.98 -6.94
C THR A 47 -2.36 4.18 -5.64
N ILE A 48 -1.65 3.06 -5.59
CA ILE A 48 -1.67 2.11 -4.48
C ILE A 48 -0.30 2.12 -3.78
N LEU A 49 -0.32 2.24 -2.46
CA LEU A 49 0.82 2.01 -1.57
C LEU A 49 0.84 0.53 -1.18
N PHE A 50 1.99 -0.11 -1.34
CA PHE A 50 2.27 -1.47 -0.90
C PHE A 50 3.25 -1.41 0.26
N LEU A 51 2.89 -2.07 1.35
CA LEU A 51 3.75 -2.28 2.51
C LEU A 51 4.05 -3.78 2.60
N PHE A 52 5.34 -4.10 2.65
CA PHE A 52 5.83 -5.46 2.85
C PHE A 52 6.38 -5.55 4.27
N PHE A 53 5.96 -6.57 5.01
CA PHE A 53 6.35 -6.80 6.39
C PHE A 53 7.34 -7.96 6.48
N GLU A 54 8.30 -7.81 7.39
CA GLU A 54 9.19 -8.87 7.83
C GLU A 54 9.36 -8.74 9.34
N ASN A 55 9.16 -9.84 10.08
CA ASN A 55 9.18 -9.83 11.54
C ASN A 55 8.29 -8.73 12.15
N ASP A 56 7.06 -8.62 11.64
CA ASP A 56 6.03 -7.63 12.03
C ASP A 56 6.35 -6.16 11.69
N LYS A 57 7.46 -5.87 11.00
CA LYS A 57 7.86 -4.50 10.65
C LYS A 57 7.88 -4.26 9.15
N VAL A 58 7.56 -3.04 8.72
CA VAL A 58 7.68 -2.66 7.31
C VAL A 58 9.14 -2.72 6.87
N SER A 59 9.46 -3.68 6.01
CA SER A 59 10.79 -3.89 5.43
C SER A 59 10.95 -3.19 4.08
N LYS A 60 9.83 -3.01 3.35
CA LYS A 60 9.84 -2.39 2.02
C LYS A 60 8.54 -1.66 1.73
N ILE A 61 8.66 -0.59 0.96
CA ILE A 61 7.54 0.23 0.49
C ILE A 61 7.60 0.32 -1.03
N GLU A 62 6.48 0.11 -1.71
CA GLU A 62 6.31 0.41 -3.13
C GLU A 62 5.07 1.25 -3.38
N ILE A 63 5.10 2.12 -4.39
CA ILE A 63 3.91 2.84 -4.85
C ILE A 63 3.72 2.55 -6.33
N LYS A 64 2.55 2.01 -6.69
CA LYS A 64 2.21 1.65 -8.08
C LYS A 64 0.96 2.37 -8.54
N LYS A 65 0.96 2.78 -9.81
CA LYS A 65 -0.23 3.27 -10.50
C LYS A 65 -0.84 2.12 -11.28
N ILE A 66 -2.05 1.71 -10.92
CA ILE A 66 -2.81 0.66 -11.60
C ILE A 66 -3.94 1.29 -12.41
N TYR A 67 -4.31 0.68 -13.53
CA TYR A 67 -5.39 1.13 -14.41
C TYR A 67 -6.43 0.02 -14.53
N GLY A 68 -7.70 0.34 -14.32
CA GLY A 68 -8.80 -0.63 -14.22
C GLY A 68 -9.18 -1.38 -15.50
N LYS A 69 -8.43 -1.26 -16.60
CA LYS A 69 -8.71 -2.05 -17.81
C LYS A 69 -7.81 -3.29 -17.85
N ILE A 70 -8.24 -4.33 -17.16
CA ILE A 70 -7.85 -5.69 -17.54
C ILE A 70 -8.64 -5.98 -18.81
N SER A 71 -7.98 -6.02 -19.97
CA SER A 71 -8.55 -6.70 -21.13
C SER A 71 -8.51 -8.19 -20.82
N THR A 72 -9.58 -8.73 -20.24
CA THR A 72 -9.83 -10.16 -20.33
C THR A 72 -10.10 -10.46 -21.80
N GLY A 73 -9.06 -10.88 -22.52
CA GLY A 73 -9.24 -11.71 -23.70
C GLY A 73 -9.68 -13.08 -23.19
N LEU A 74 -10.99 -13.22 -22.95
CA LEU A 74 -11.69 -14.50 -22.93
C LEU A 74 -12.37 -14.66 -24.28
#